data_AF-A0A848W5M0-F1
#
_entry.id   AF-A0A848W5M0-F1
#
_cell.length_a   1.000
_cell.length_b   1.000
_cell.length_c   1.000
_cell.angle_alpha   90.00
_cell.angle_beta   90.00
_cell.angle_gamma   90.00
#
_symmetry.space_group_name_H-M   'P 1'
#
loop_
_entity.id
_entity.type
_entity.pdbx_description
1 polymer ?
#
loop_
_entity_poly.entity_id
_entity_poly.type
_entity_poly.pdbx_seq_one_letter_code
_entity_poly.pdbx_strand_id
1 'polypeptide(L)'
;RDAARLPTAFGSFDRLSLAATLVALIWWVVVPPGPIAGSLVAIVAVLNLVRLARWQGGATRTEPLLWVLHLGYLWIPVGLAMLALVSWRADVSQTAALHALTIGAIGTMTLAVMSRATLGHTGQPLRAGAGLTLAFLLMTAAVILRIAASLWSGLFTPFIFVAAVAWVAAFLFYLGVCGPLLVKRH
;
A
#
# COMPACT_ATOMS: atom_id res chain seq x y z
N ARG A 1 27.95 -5.31 2.98
CA ARG A 1 27.64 -4.64 1.70
C ARG A 1 27.60 -3.15 2.00
N ASP A 2 28.61 -2.40 1.54
CA ASP A 2 28.75 -0.96 1.77
C ASP A 2 27.62 -0.21 1.06
N ALA A 3 26.57 0.13 1.81
CA ALA A 3 25.53 1.00 1.31
C ALA A 3 26.10 2.42 1.26
N ALA A 4 26.27 2.98 0.06
CA ALA A 4 26.79 4.34 -0.15
C ALA A 4 25.99 5.43 0.59
N ARG A 5 24.72 5.14 0.96
CA ARG A 5 23.89 5.94 1.86
C ARG A 5 22.97 5.02 2.66
N LEU A 6 22.74 5.33 3.94
CA LEU A 6 21.76 4.65 4.80
C LEU A 6 20.45 5.45 4.88
N PRO A 7 19.28 4.78 4.99
CA PRO A 7 18.00 5.48 5.11
C PRO A 7 18.05 6.44 6.30
N THR A 8 17.44 7.62 6.16
CA THR A 8 17.45 8.58 7.26
C THR A 8 16.64 8.03 8.43
N ALA A 9 17.19 8.12 9.64
CA ALA A 9 16.49 7.70 10.85
C ALA A 9 15.18 8.46 11.06
N PHE A 10 14.26 7.83 11.79
CA PHE A 10 13.00 8.45 12.18
C PHE A 10 13.25 9.72 12.99
N GLY A 11 12.60 10.82 12.61
CA GLY A 11 12.82 12.12 13.24
C GLY A 11 11.59 13.01 13.30
N SER A 12 11.80 14.30 13.56
CA SER A 12 10.72 15.28 13.71
C SER A 12 9.86 15.42 12.44
N PHE A 13 10.45 15.32 11.25
CA PHE A 13 9.70 15.34 10.00
C PHE A 13 8.70 14.18 9.91
N ASP A 14 9.09 12.98 10.35
CA ASP A 14 8.23 11.81 10.33
C ASP A 14 7.05 11.98 11.28
N ARG A 15 7.30 12.47 12.51
CA ARG A 15 6.25 12.80 13.48
C ARG A 15 5.28 13.84 12.95
N LEU A 16 5.80 14.93 12.39
CA LEU A 16 4.98 16.01 11.84
C LEU A 16 4.11 15.51 10.68
N SER A 17 4.68 14.72 9.77
CA SER A 17 3.94 14.17 8.64
C SER A 17 2.82 13.24 9.10
N LEU A 18 3.07 12.38 10.10
CA LEU A 18 2.06 11.49 10.66
C LEU A 18 0.93 12.28 11.34
N ALA A 19 1.29 13.25 12.18
CA ALA A 19 0.32 14.12 12.85
C ALA A 19 -0.52 14.92 11.83
N ALA A 20 0.13 15.53 10.84
CA ALA A 20 -0.55 16.26 9.77
C ALA A 20 -1.47 15.34 8.96
N THR A 21 -1.04 14.12 8.65
CA THR A 21 -1.88 13.13 7.93
C THR A 21 -3.13 12.78 8.73
N LEU A 22 -2.98 12.54 10.04
CA LEU A 22 -4.12 12.25 10.92
C LEU A 22 -5.11 13.42 10.96
N VAL A 23 -4.61 14.64 11.18
CA VAL A 23 -5.45 15.85 11.22
C VAL A 23 -6.17 16.08 9.88
N ALA A 24 -5.45 15.94 8.76
CA ALA A 24 -6.03 16.12 7.43
C ALA A 24 -7.11 15.07 7.12
N LEU A 25 -6.91 13.81 7.52
CA LEU A 25 -7.91 12.75 7.34
C LEU A 25 -9.13 12.94 8.25
N ILE A 26 -8.94 13.33 9.51
CA ILE A 26 -10.06 13.69 10.40
C ILE A 26 -10.87 14.83 9.79
N TRP A 27 -10.19 15.88 9.33
CA TRP A 27 -10.84 17.00 8.66
C TRP A 27 -11.64 16.54 7.43
N TRP A 28 -11.03 15.74 6.55
CA TRP A 28 -11.68 15.21 5.36
C TRP A 28 -12.92 14.35 5.66
N VAL A 29 -12.95 13.65 6.80
CA VAL A 29 -14.13 12.86 7.23
C VAL A 29 -15.26 13.74 7.73
N VAL A 30 -14.97 14.79 8.50
CA VAL A 30 -16.01 15.58 9.21
C VAL A 30 -16.46 16.82 8.45
N VAL A 31 -15.66 17.31 7.51
CA VAL A 31 -15.95 18.51 6.71
C VAL A 31 -16.32 18.11 5.28
N PRO A 32 -17.38 18.69 4.68
CA PRO A 32 -17.73 18.41 3.30
C PRO A 32 -16.56 18.64 2.32
N PRO A 33 -16.52 17.90 1.19
CA PRO A 33 -15.50 18.09 0.17
C PRO A 33 -15.43 19.53 -0.34
N GLY A 34 -14.22 20.02 -0.57
CA GLY A 34 -13.99 21.35 -1.11
C GLY A 34 -12.50 21.68 -1.26
N PRO A 35 -12.16 22.90 -1.75
CA PRO A 35 -10.80 23.29 -2.08
C PRO A 35 -9.82 23.18 -0.90
N ILE A 36 -10.28 23.51 0.31
CA ILE A 36 -9.50 23.43 1.54
C ILE A 36 -9.21 21.97 1.89
N ALA A 37 -10.24 21.12 1.93
CA ALA A 37 -10.09 19.70 2.23
C ALA A 37 -9.13 19.03 1.22
N GLY A 38 -9.29 19.32 -0.08
CA GLY A 38 -8.41 18.81 -1.13
C GLY A 38 -6.96 19.27 -0.98
N SER A 39 -6.74 20.54 -0.64
CA SER A 39 -5.39 21.08 -0.39
C SER A 39 -4.72 20.41 0.81
N LEU A 40 -5.45 20.18 1.90
CA LEU A 40 -4.91 19.50 3.08
C LEU A 40 -4.46 18.07 2.77
N VAL A 41 -5.31 17.28 2.11
CA VAL A 41 -4.95 15.90 1.74
C VAL A 41 -3.86 15.83 0.66
N ALA A 42 -3.78 16.81 -0.25
CA ALA A 42 -2.68 16.92 -1.21
C ALA A 42 -1.33 17.21 -0.53
N ILE A 43 -1.30 18.13 0.43
CA ILE A 43 -0.10 18.45 1.20
C ILE A 43 0.40 17.21 1.92
N VAL A 44 -0.47 16.47 2.62
CA VAL A 44 -0.04 15.25 3.33
C VAL A 44 0.30 14.10 2.37
N ALA A 45 -0.25 14.05 1.16
CA ALA A 45 0.21 13.12 0.13
C ALA A 45 1.68 13.38 -0.22
N VAL A 46 2.06 14.65 -0.45
CA VAL A 46 3.45 15.03 -0.74
C VAL A 46 4.36 14.73 0.45
N LEU A 47 3.96 15.07 1.68
CA LEU A 47 4.75 14.77 2.88
C LEU A 47 5.03 13.26 3.01
N ASN A 48 4.02 12.42 2.80
CA ASN A 48 4.19 10.97 2.84
C ASN A 48 5.07 10.46 1.69
N LEU A 49 4.99 11.03 0.50
CA LEU A 49 5.88 10.68 -0.62
C LEU A 49 7.35 11.05 -0.31
N VAL A 50 7.59 12.22 0.28
CA VAL A 50 8.92 12.64 0.74
C VAL A 50 9.44 11.70 1.84
N ARG A 51 8.59 11.28 2.78
CA ARG A 51 8.96 10.25 3.77
C ARG A 51 9.41 8.96 3.11
N LEU A 52 8.66 8.47 2.13
CA LEU A 52 9.01 7.25 1.41
C LEU A 52 10.35 7.38 0.67
N ALA A 53 10.59 8.53 0.03
CA ALA A 53 11.85 8.79 -0.67
C ALA A 53 13.08 8.75 0.27
N ARG A 54 12.90 9.18 1.54
CA ARG A 54 13.94 9.14 2.57
C ARG A 54 14.33 7.72 3.02
N TRP A 55 13.52 6.71 2.72
CA TRP A 55 13.78 5.31 3.08
C TRP A 55 14.68 4.57 2.10
N GLN A 56 15.07 5.20 1.00
CA GLN A 56 15.94 4.60 -0.02
C GLN A 56 15.44 3.27 -0.58
N GLY A 57 14.15 3.17 -0.88
CA GLY A 57 13.53 1.93 -1.38
C GLY A 57 14.23 1.29 -2.59
N GLY A 58 14.95 2.08 -3.41
CA GLY A 58 15.79 1.56 -4.49
C GLY A 58 16.87 0.55 -4.03
N ALA A 59 17.40 0.70 -2.82
CA ALA A 59 18.37 -0.24 -2.24
C ALA A 59 17.74 -1.59 -1.86
N THR A 60 16.40 -1.68 -1.82
CA THR A 60 15.65 -2.89 -1.41
C THR A 60 15.15 -3.74 -2.56
N ARG A 61 15.44 -3.35 -3.82
CA ARG A 61 14.88 -4.00 -5.03
C ARG A 61 15.13 -5.51 -5.13
N THR A 62 16.24 -6.00 -4.57
CA THR A 62 16.59 -7.44 -4.59
C THR A 62 15.98 -8.24 -3.43
N GLU A 63 15.31 -7.60 -2.47
CA GLU A 63 14.74 -8.25 -1.30
C GLU A 63 13.22 -8.02 -1.25
N PRO A 64 12.39 -8.99 -1.70
CA PRO A 64 10.96 -8.79 -1.81
C PRO A 64 10.22 -8.51 -0.51
N LEU A 65 10.70 -9.04 0.61
CA LEU A 65 10.13 -8.72 1.93
C LEU A 65 10.34 -7.25 2.33
N LEU A 66 11.31 -6.55 1.72
CA LEU A 66 11.58 -5.14 2.01
C LEU A 66 10.94 -4.20 1.00
N TRP A 67 11.02 -4.48 -0.30
CA TRP A 67 10.41 -3.58 -1.28
C TRP A 67 8.87 -3.57 -1.19
N VAL A 68 8.25 -4.68 -0.78
CA VAL A 68 6.79 -4.73 -0.60
C VAL A 68 6.30 -3.78 0.49
N LEU A 69 7.11 -3.53 1.53
CA LEU A 69 6.77 -2.54 2.57
C LEU A 69 6.75 -1.12 1.99
N HIS A 70 7.69 -0.81 1.09
CA HIS A 70 7.73 0.47 0.39
C HIS A 70 6.53 0.61 -0.55
N LEU A 71 6.16 -0.46 -1.26
CA LEU A 71 5.01 -0.50 -2.12
C LEU A 71 3.70 -0.32 -1.33
N GLY A 72 3.51 -1.06 -0.23
CA GLY A 72 2.35 -0.91 0.63
C GLY A 72 2.24 0.51 1.18
N TYR A 73 3.37 1.10 1.57
CA TYR A 73 3.38 2.49 2.00
C TYR A 73 3.10 3.48 0.86
N LEU A 74 3.59 3.23 -0.37
CA LEU A 74 3.37 4.08 -1.54
C LEU A 74 1.89 4.28 -1.87
N TRP A 75 1.06 3.28 -1.59
CA TRP A 75 -0.38 3.40 -1.76
C TRP A 75 -1.03 4.46 -0.86
N ILE A 76 -0.41 4.84 0.27
CA ILE A 76 -0.89 5.92 1.13
C ILE A 76 -0.86 7.27 0.40
N PRO A 77 0.29 7.81 -0.05
CA PRO A 77 0.30 9.07 -0.79
C PRO A 77 -0.48 8.99 -2.11
N VAL A 78 -0.55 7.82 -2.77
CA VAL A 78 -1.41 7.64 -3.95
C VAL A 78 -2.88 7.83 -3.59
N GLY A 79 -3.38 7.16 -2.55
CA GLY A 79 -4.76 7.29 -2.10
C GLY A 79 -5.09 8.71 -1.61
N LEU A 80 -4.18 9.35 -0.87
CA LEU A 80 -4.31 10.75 -0.44
C LEU A 80 -4.36 11.72 -1.62
N ALA A 81 -3.54 11.51 -2.66
CA ALA A 81 -3.60 12.31 -3.88
C ALA A 81 -4.92 12.10 -4.63
N MET A 82 -5.45 10.88 -4.66
CA MET A 82 -6.78 10.62 -5.22
C MET A 82 -7.88 11.30 -4.40
N LEU A 83 -7.80 11.32 -3.07
CA LEU A 83 -8.73 12.07 -2.21
C LEU A 83 -8.66 13.59 -2.46
N ALA A 84 -7.47 14.11 -2.78
CA ALA A 84 -7.33 15.52 -3.19
C ALA A 84 -8.11 15.78 -4.48
N LEU A 85 -7.92 14.92 -5.49
CA LEU A 85 -8.64 15.02 -6.76
C LEU A 85 -10.15 14.94 -6.54
N VAL A 86 -10.65 13.98 -5.76
CA VAL A 86 -12.08 13.85 -5.42
C VAL A 86 -12.62 15.11 -4.74
N SER A 87 -11.82 15.76 -3.89
CA SER A 87 -12.23 16.98 -3.18
C SER A 87 -12.26 18.22 -4.08
N TRP A 88 -11.48 18.23 -5.16
CA TRP A 88 -11.46 19.32 -6.14
C TRP A 88 -12.39 19.07 -7.33
N ARG A 89 -12.72 17.81 -7.61
CA ARG A 89 -13.42 17.37 -8.81
C ARG A 89 -14.46 16.32 -8.47
N ALA A 90 -15.72 16.66 -8.71
CA ALA A 90 -16.85 15.78 -8.44
C ALA A 90 -16.93 14.55 -9.39
N ASP A 91 -16.22 14.57 -10.53
CA ASP A 91 -16.22 13.48 -11.52
C ASP A 91 -15.23 12.35 -11.19
N VAL A 92 -14.40 12.50 -10.14
CA VAL A 92 -13.45 11.47 -9.71
C VAL A 92 -14.10 10.56 -8.68
N SER A 93 -13.99 9.24 -8.88
CA SER A 93 -14.59 8.25 -7.97
C SER A 93 -13.91 8.24 -6.60
N GLN A 94 -14.64 8.63 -5.55
CA GLN A 94 -14.22 8.47 -4.15
C GLN A 94 -13.90 7.01 -3.80
N THR A 95 -14.68 6.07 -4.34
CA THR A 95 -14.46 4.63 -4.14
C THR A 95 -13.09 4.17 -4.64
N ALA A 96 -12.56 4.76 -5.73
CA ALA A 96 -11.23 4.43 -6.22
C ALA A 96 -10.14 4.85 -5.24
N ALA A 97 -10.24 6.06 -4.67
CA ALA A 97 -9.32 6.56 -3.65
C ALA A 97 -9.33 5.68 -2.39
N LEU A 98 -10.52 5.26 -1.95
CA LEU A 98 -10.68 4.34 -0.83
C LEU A 98 -10.06 2.97 -1.12
N HIS A 99 -10.16 2.43 -2.34
CA HIS A 99 -9.49 1.17 -2.69
C HIS A 99 -7.97 1.27 -2.79
N ALA A 100 -7.42 2.43 -3.18
CA ALA A 100 -5.99 2.68 -3.05
C ALA A 100 -5.53 2.59 -1.59
N LEU A 101 -6.27 3.20 -0.66
CA LEU A 101 -5.94 3.13 0.78
C LEU A 101 -6.20 1.74 1.40
N THR A 102 -7.30 1.10 1.04
CA THR A 102 -7.72 -0.17 1.67
C THR A 102 -7.06 -1.38 1.04
N ILE A 103 -7.21 -1.61 -0.26
CA ILE A 103 -6.58 -2.76 -0.92
C ILE A 103 -5.08 -2.48 -1.12
N GLY A 104 -4.75 -1.30 -1.62
CA GLY A 104 -3.36 -0.91 -1.88
C GLY A 104 -2.56 -0.81 -0.60
N ALA A 105 -2.88 0.13 0.29
CA ALA A 105 -2.04 0.34 1.47
C ALA A 105 -2.25 -0.73 2.55
N ILE A 106 -3.47 -0.89 3.05
CA ILE A 106 -3.75 -1.85 4.13
C ILE A 106 -3.50 -3.28 3.64
N GLY A 107 -4.10 -3.70 2.52
CA GLY A 107 -3.97 -5.06 2.00
C GLY A 107 -2.52 -5.47 1.71
N THR A 108 -1.76 -4.64 1.00
CA THR A 108 -0.34 -4.92 0.70
C THR A 108 0.52 -4.91 1.98
N MET A 109 0.32 -3.95 2.88
CA MET A 109 1.09 -3.86 4.13
C MET A 109 0.80 -5.05 5.05
N THR A 110 -0.47 -5.46 5.16
CA THR A 110 -0.88 -6.64 5.91
C THR A 110 -0.20 -7.89 5.37
N LEU A 111 -0.27 -8.10 4.04
CA LEU A 111 0.37 -9.26 3.40
C LEU A 111 1.90 -9.28 3.64
N ALA A 112 2.55 -8.12 3.55
CA ALA A 112 3.96 -7.96 3.82
C ALA A 112 4.34 -8.31 5.27
N VAL A 113 3.65 -7.72 6.25
CA VAL A 113 3.91 -7.92 7.67
C VAL A 113 3.62 -9.36 8.07
N MET A 114 2.50 -9.94 7.63
CA MET A 114 2.15 -11.34 7.87
C MET A 114 3.24 -12.28 7.35
N SER A 115 3.69 -12.09 6.10
CA SER A 115 4.75 -12.90 5.49
C SER A 115 6.04 -12.86 6.30
N ARG A 116 6.49 -11.65 6.68
CA ARG A 116 7.72 -11.48 7.46
C ARG A 116 7.59 -12.05 8.88
N ALA A 117 6.45 -11.83 9.53
CA ALA A 117 6.19 -12.34 10.87
C ALA A 117 6.12 -13.87 10.89
N THR A 118 5.42 -14.49 9.95
CA THR A 118 5.37 -15.94 9.84
C THR A 118 6.76 -16.54 9.65
N LEU A 119 7.55 -16.04 8.71
CA LEU A 119 8.91 -16.54 8.49
C LEU A 119 9.78 -16.37 9.76
N GLY A 120 9.74 -15.19 10.39
CA GLY A 120 10.54 -14.91 11.59
C GLY A 120 10.15 -15.77 12.80
N HIS A 121 8.86 -15.94 13.06
CA HIS A 121 8.38 -16.72 14.21
C HIS A 121 8.43 -18.24 14.01
N THR A 122 8.52 -18.71 12.76
CA THR A 122 8.71 -20.14 12.43
C THR A 122 10.20 -20.50 12.23
N GLY A 123 11.12 -19.60 12.57
CA GLY A 123 12.56 -19.83 12.47
C GLY A 123 13.08 -19.94 11.03
N GLN A 124 12.28 -19.58 10.03
CA GLN A 124 12.68 -19.63 8.63
C GLN A 124 13.59 -18.45 8.28
N PRO A 125 14.47 -18.60 7.27
CA PRO A 125 15.19 -17.48 6.71
C PRO A 125 14.22 -16.38 6.24
N LEU A 126 14.51 -15.13 6.60
CA LEU A 126 13.73 -13.96 6.17
C LEU A 126 14.02 -13.63 4.69
N ARG A 127 13.61 -14.52 3.79
CA ARG A 127 13.72 -14.35 2.34
C ARG A 127 12.40 -14.74 1.69
N ALA A 128 11.86 -13.84 0.88
CA ALA A 128 10.71 -14.17 0.05
C ALA A 128 11.15 -15.03 -1.15
N GLY A 129 10.59 -16.24 -1.27
CA GLY A 129 10.66 -17.03 -2.49
C GLY A 129 9.73 -16.51 -3.58
N ALA A 130 9.67 -17.24 -4.70
CA ALA A 130 8.82 -16.89 -5.85
C ALA A 130 7.33 -16.80 -5.48
N GLY A 131 6.82 -17.69 -4.62
CA GLY A 131 5.40 -17.69 -4.22
C GLY A 131 4.97 -16.43 -3.48
N LEU A 132 5.74 -15.98 -2.48
CA LEU A 132 5.43 -14.73 -1.77
C LEU A 132 5.62 -13.50 -2.66
N THR A 133 6.65 -13.51 -3.50
CA THR A 133 6.87 -12.43 -4.48
C THR A 133 5.68 -12.32 -5.43
N LEU A 134 5.16 -13.43 -5.94
CA LEU A 134 3.97 -13.47 -6.77
C LEU A 134 2.73 -12.97 -6.01
N ALA A 135 2.56 -13.35 -4.74
CA ALA A 135 1.48 -12.83 -3.90
C ALA A 135 1.51 -11.29 -3.80
N PHE A 136 2.68 -10.69 -3.62
CA PHE A 136 2.83 -9.23 -3.57
C PHE A 136 2.49 -8.55 -4.91
N LEU A 137 2.92 -9.13 -6.03
CA LEU A 137 2.61 -8.63 -7.36
C LEU A 137 1.11 -8.74 -7.69
N LEU A 138 0.47 -9.85 -7.31
CA LEU A 138 -0.97 -10.07 -7.50
C LEU A 138 -1.80 -9.08 -6.67
N MET A 139 -1.39 -8.78 -5.43
CA MET A 139 -2.03 -7.75 -4.61
C MET A 139 -1.97 -6.38 -5.29
N THR A 140 -0.81 -6.04 -5.88
CA THR A 140 -0.62 -4.79 -6.63
C THR A 140 -1.50 -4.75 -7.88
N ALA A 141 -1.56 -5.85 -8.64
CA ALA A 141 -2.42 -5.96 -9.80
C ALA A 141 -3.90 -5.81 -9.41
N ALA A 142 -4.32 -6.40 -8.30
CA ALA A 142 -5.69 -6.32 -7.80
C ALA A 142 -6.11 -4.87 -7.52
N VAL A 143 -5.29 -4.08 -6.82
CA VAL A 143 -5.63 -2.66 -6.55
C VAL A 143 -5.60 -1.82 -7.82
N ILE A 144 -4.65 -2.04 -8.74
CA ILE A 144 -4.60 -1.30 -10.02
C ILE A 144 -5.86 -1.58 -10.84
N LEU A 145 -6.24 -2.84 -11.00
CA LEU A 145 -7.45 -3.24 -11.71
C LEU A 145 -8.72 -2.70 -11.02
N ARG A 146 -8.73 -2.70 -9.69
CA ARG A 146 -9.86 -2.16 -8.93
C ARG A 146 -10.05 -0.65 -9.14
N ILE A 147 -8.95 0.10 -9.20
CA ILE A 147 -8.95 1.54 -9.51
C ILE A 147 -9.35 1.77 -10.98
N ALA A 148 -8.78 0.98 -11.90
CA ALA A 148 -9.10 1.01 -13.33
C ALA A 148 -10.60 0.82 -13.59
N ALA A 149 -11.27 -0.09 -12.86
CA ALA A 149 -12.71 -0.28 -12.96
C ALA A 149 -13.50 1.02 -12.76
N SER A 150 -13.05 1.91 -11.88
CA SER A 150 -13.71 3.20 -11.65
C SER A 150 -13.44 4.25 -12.73
N LEU A 151 -12.45 4.05 -13.60
CA LEU A 151 -12.10 4.97 -14.69
C LEU A 151 -12.78 4.60 -16.02
N TRP A 152 -13.06 3.31 -16.23
CA TRP A 152 -13.63 2.79 -17.47
C TRP A 152 -14.96 2.09 -17.21
N SER A 153 -16.06 2.85 -17.25
CA SER A 153 -17.41 2.33 -16.98
C SER A 153 -17.80 1.15 -17.88
N GLY A 154 -17.40 1.16 -19.16
CA GLY A 154 -17.66 0.06 -20.10
C GLY A 154 -16.94 -1.25 -19.78
N LEU A 155 -15.89 -1.23 -18.96
CA LEU A 155 -15.12 -2.41 -18.53
C LEU A 155 -15.18 -2.62 -17.01
N PHE A 156 -16.12 -1.98 -16.32
CA PHE A 156 -16.24 -2.04 -14.87
C PHE A 156 -16.34 -3.49 -14.38
N THR A 157 -17.30 -4.26 -14.92
CA THR A 157 -17.54 -5.65 -14.53
C THR A 157 -16.32 -6.56 -14.73
N PRO A 158 -15.72 -6.65 -15.94
CA PRO A 158 -14.54 -7.50 -16.11
C PRO A 158 -13.36 -7.07 -15.24
N PHE A 159 -13.10 -5.76 -15.08
CA PHE A 159 -12.01 -5.31 -14.19
C PHE A 159 -12.23 -5.68 -12.73
N ILE A 160 -13.47 -5.60 -12.22
CA ILE A 160 -13.77 -6.05 -10.86
C ILE A 160 -13.54 -7.55 -10.69
N PHE A 161 -13.99 -8.37 -11.64
CA PHE A 161 -13.78 -9.82 -11.56
C PHE A 161 -12.30 -10.17 -11.57
N VAL A 162 -11.51 -9.61 -12.49
CA VAL A 162 -10.07 -9.88 -12.55
C VAL A 162 -9.36 -9.34 -11.31
N ALA A 163 -9.76 -8.17 -10.79
CA ALA A 163 -9.24 -7.63 -9.54
C ALA A 163 -9.51 -8.56 -8.34
N ALA A 164 -10.74 -9.09 -8.24
CA ALA A 164 -11.13 -10.02 -7.18
C ALA A 164 -10.35 -11.34 -7.28
N VAL A 165 -10.20 -11.91 -8.49
CA VAL A 165 -9.40 -13.12 -8.71
C VAL A 165 -7.95 -12.88 -8.34
N ALA A 166 -7.35 -11.76 -8.75
CA ALA A 166 -5.98 -11.42 -8.39
C ALA A 166 -5.80 -11.27 -6.88
N TRP A 167 -6.76 -10.63 -6.19
CA TRP A 167 -6.75 -10.48 -4.73
C TRP A 167 -6.84 -11.83 -4.02
N VAL A 168 -7.77 -12.70 -4.42
CA VAL A 168 -7.93 -14.05 -3.87
C VAL A 168 -6.66 -14.87 -4.11
N ALA A 169 -6.13 -14.84 -5.33
CA ALA A 169 -4.91 -15.54 -5.68
C ALA A 169 -3.72 -15.08 -4.81
N ALA A 170 -3.57 -13.77 -4.56
CA ALA A 170 -2.52 -13.25 -3.69
C ALA A 170 -2.55 -13.90 -2.29
N PHE A 171 -3.74 -13.98 -1.68
CA PHE A 171 -3.90 -14.62 -0.37
C PHE A 171 -3.74 -16.15 -0.42
N LEU A 172 -4.19 -16.81 -1.50
CA LEU A 172 -3.97 -18.25 -1.68
C LEU A 172 -2.49 -18.58 -1.81
N PHE A 173 -1.70 -17.80 -2.55
CA PHE A 173 -0.25 -17.98 -2.63
C PHE A 173 0.42 -17.78 -1.27
N TYR A 174 0.02 -16.76 -0.51
CA TYR A 174 0.47 -16.59 0.87
C TYR A 174 0.13 -17.81 1.74
N LEU A 175 -1.13 -18.27 1.71
CA LEU A 175 -1.57 -19.43 2.49
C LEU A 175 -0.83 -20.71 2.09
N GLY A 176 -0.58 -20.92 0.81
CA GLY A 176 0.18 -22.09 0.32
C GLY A 176 1.63 -22.09 0.80
N VAL A 177 2.27 -20.93 0.91
CA VAL A 177 3.68 -20.83 1.37
C VAL A 177 3.77 -20.78 2.90
N CYS A 178 3.01 -19.90 3.54
CA CYS A 178 3.12 -19.60 4.97
C CYS A 178 2.23 -20.50 5.83
N GLY A 179 1.10 -21.00 5.31
CA GLY A 179 0.16 -21.85 6.06
C GLY A 179 0.81 -23.12 6.61
N PRO A 180 1.52 -23.93 5.80
CA PRO A 180 2.19 -25.14 6.29
C PRO A 180 3.23 -24.88 7.39
N LEU A 181 3.87 -23.71 7.38
CA LEU A 181 4.86 -23.32 8.39
C LEU A 181 4.21 -23.08 9.76
N LEU A 182 2.98 -22.57 9.78
CA LEU A 182 2.26 -22.27 11.02
C LEU A 182 1.65 -23.52 11.68
N VAL A 183 1.38 -24.55 10.89
CA VAL A 183 0.73 -25.79 11.38
C VAL A 183 1.75 -26.86 11.79
N LYS A 184 2.99 -26.78 11.29
CA LYS A 184 4.06 -27.68 11.72
C LYS A 184 4.42 -27.40 13.19
N ARG A 185 4.14 -28.37 14.05
CA ARG A 185 4.68 -28.39 15.43
C ARG A 185 6.20 -28.56 15.34
N HIS A 186 6.92 -27.59 15.88
CA HIS A 186 8.33 -27.72 16.22
C HIS A 186 8.47 -28.43 17.56
#